data_AF-A0A1Z4NGK3-F1
#
_entry.id   AF-A0A1Z4NGK3-F1
#
_cell.length_a   1.000
_cell.length_b   1.000
_cell.length_c   1.000
_cell.angle_alpha   90.00
_cell.angle_beta   90.00
_cell.angle_gamma   90.00
#
_symmetry.space_group_name_H-M   'P 1'
#
loop_
_entity.id
_entity.type
_entity.pdbx_description
1 polymer ?
#
loop_
_entity_poly.entity_id
_entity_poly.type
_entity_poly.pdbx_seq_one_letter_code
_entity_poly.pdbx_strand_id
1 'polypeptide(L)'
;MTVQLFRKSITVCSLMSAALLGFAVPPVNGQRILELDPSELTPGYIRTAPPPGGDRLPNEQRLRERLQEIDYRVNALQRDLTGNLWVGSWRGLARIDPNTGNILARVSLPNRAIGAIAQDKVGRLWVGTYEGLKRVDLRTSEVTAQNLLLPSKRVLSLLVDRRGYVWAGTDNGLALVSPDQGLIMTTLKNLPGVSANAMTLDAEGQLWVGTLDGLVRVNTASAKIMKRIDGLPGTSVQTLAISPQGLIWAGMPNSLLVINPRNGMVMRSVTPLRGRNVTSVNFAQDGSVWVGTHNGLWRLNPHTGAVLDQVAGLPSSRVLALAPDTGNKLWIGTSEGLAWLMPRMPRARPHFAFTRAID
;
A
#
# COMPACT_ATOMS: atom_id res chain seq x y z
N MET A 1 52.77 35.45 20.23
CA MET A 1 52.37 34.19 19.57
C MET A 1 50.93 34.38 19.15
N THR A 2 50.75 34.85 17.92
CA THR A 2 49.59 35.66 17.51
C THR A 2 48.76 34.88 16.50
N VAL A 3 47.44 34.87 16.72
CA VAL A 3 46.42 34.09 16.00
C VAL A 3 46.24 34.60 14.57
N GLN A 4 46.36 33.71 13.58
CA GLN A 4 46.04 33.98 12.16
C GLN A 4 44.58 33.61 11.84
N LEU A 5 43.80 34.60 11.42
CA LEU A 5 42.51 34.43 10.74
C LEU A 5 42.73 34.45 9.21
N PHE A 6 42.31 33.41 8.51
CA PHE A 6 42.19 33.39 7.04
C PHE A 6 40.74 33.72 6.64
N ARG A 7 40.53 34.89 6.02
CA ARG A 7 39.32 35.19 5.22
C ARG A 7 39.65 34.99 3.75
N LYS A 8 38.90 34.14 3.06
CA LYS A 8 38.92 34.01 1.58
C LYS A 8 37.85 34.91 0.98
N SER A 9 38.27 35.80 0.09
CA SER A 9 37.44 36.63 -0.79
C SER A 9 36.93 35.80 -1.98
N ILE A 10 35.68 36.01 -2.37
CA ILE A 10 35.11 35.52 -3.63
C ILE A 10 34.90 36.73 -4.54
N THR A 11 35.61 36.73 -5.67
CA THR A 11 35.47 37.65 -6.79
C THR A 11 34.38 37.12 -7.71
N VAL A 12 33.39 37.95 -8.04
CA VAL A 12 32.41 37.69 -9.12
C VAL A 12 32.61 38.78 -10.17
N CYS A 13 32.84 38.39 -11.42
CA CYS A 13 33.00 39.32 -12.53
C CYS A 13 32.15 38.88 -13.75
N SER A 14 31.59 39.89 -14.42
CA SER A 14 31.09 39.94 -15.80
C SER A 14 29.65 39.45 -16.06
N LEU A 15 28.65 40.31 -16.32
CA LEU A 15 28.34 41.18 -17.49
C LEU A 15 27.82 40.44 -18.74
N MET A 16 26.54 40.66 -19.07
CA MET A 16 26.06 40.85 -20.45
C MET A 16 24.82 41.76 -20.44
N SER A 17 24.89 42.83 -21.26
CA SER A 17 23.83 43.78 -21.59
C SER A 17 23.24 43.49 -22.97
N ALA A 18 21.95 43.77 -23.17
CA ALA A 18 21.33 44.14 -24.45
C ALA A 18 19.96 44.80 -24.13
N ALA A 19 19.84 46.13 -24.25
CA ALA A 19 19.39 46.88 -25.43
C ALA A 19 17.92 46.60 -25.80
N LEU A 20 17.03 47.52 -25.42
CA LEU A 20 15.65 47.59 -25.92
C LEU A 20 15.46 48.90 -26.69
N LEU A 21 15.15 48.73 -27.97
CA LEU A 21 14.86 49.77 -28.96
C LEU A 21 13.56 50.50 -28.60
N GLY A 22 13.62 51.83 -28.62
CA GLY A 22 12.45 52.70 -28.65
C GLY A 22 11.87 52.77 -30.05
N PHE A 23 10.54 52.69 -30.14
CA PHE A 23 9.77 53.16 -31.28
C PHE A 23 8.79 54.24 -30.80
N ALA A 24 8.88 55.41 -31.45
CA ALA A 24 7.97 56.53 -31.29
C ALA A 24 6.71 56.31 -32.14
N VAL A 25 5.56 56.77 -31.64
CA VAL A 25 4.28 56.91 -32.37
C VAL A 25 3.79 58.36 -32.16
N PRO A 26 3.28 59.06 -33.19
CA PRO A 26 2.98 60.49 -33.15
C PRO A 26 1.62 60.79 -32.46
N PRO A 27 1.31 62.06 -32.14
CA PRO A 27 0.12 62.39 -31.34
C PRO A 27 -1.15 62.40 -32.20
N VAL A 28 -2.24 61.85 -31.66
CA VAL A 28 -3.59 62.08 -32.18
C VAL A 28 -4.35 62.94 -31.18
N ASN A 29 -4.84 64.07 -31.69
CA ASN A 29 -5.66 65.04 -30.99
C ASN A 29 -7.03 64.47 -30.60
N GLY A 30 -7.44 64.80 -29.38
CA GLY A 30 -8.79 65.23 -29.03
C GLY A 30 -9.92 64.23 -29.18
N GLN A 31 -10.36 63.64 -28.06
CA GLN A 31 -11.78 63.46 -27.73
C GLN A 31 -11.96 63.25 -26.22
N ARG A 32 -12.98 63.91 -25.67
CA ARG A 32 -13.37 63.92 -24.25
C ARG A 32 -13.56 62.49 -23.71
N ILE A 33 -12.96 62.20 -22.57
CA ILE A 33 -13.36 61.07 -21.72
C ILE A 33 -14.66 61.49 -21.02
N LEU A 34 -15.77 60.80 -21.31
CA LEU A 34 -16.95 60.78 -20.45
C LEU A 34 -16.67 59.75 -19.35
N GLU A 35 -16.50 60.21 -18.12
CA GLU A 35 -16.49 59.34 -16.95
C GLU A 35 -17.89 58.73 -16.80
N LEU A 36 -18.01 57.43 -17.05
CA LEU A 36 -19.22 56.67 -16.74
C LEU A 36 -19.16 56.22 -15.28
N ASP A 37 -20.21 56.55 -14.53
CA ASP A 37 -20.39 56.19 -13.13
C ASP A 37 -20.49 54.65 -12.98
N PRO A 38 -19.72 53.99 -12.10
CA PRO A 38 -19.74 52.52 -11.95
C PRO A 38 -21.08 51.93 -11.50
N SER A 39 -22.07 52.77 -11.15
CA SER A 39 -23.39 52.36 -10.67
C SER A 39 -24.35 51.88 -11.78
N GLU A 40 -24.04 52.09 -13.07
CA GLU A 40 -24.92 51.70 -14.20
C GLU A 40 -24.69 50.27 -14.74
N LEU A 41 -23.75 49.48 -14.19
CA LEU A 41 -23.38 48.14 -14.71
C LEU A 41 -23.92 46.95 -13.90
N THR A 42 -25.01 47.09 -13.14
CA THR A 42 -25.64 45.94 -12.46
C THR A 42 -27.04 45.67 -12.99
N PRO A 43 -27.32 44.49 -13.59
CA PRO A 43 -28.69 44.11 -13.88
C PRO A 43 -29.43 43.87 -12.57
N GLY A 44 -30.55 44.58 -12.38
CA GLY A 44 -31.40 44.46 -11.21
C GLY A 44 -32.06 43.08 -11.12
N TYR A 45 -31.63 42.26 -10.17
CA TYR A 45 -32.36 41.08 -9.77
C TYR A 45 -33.51 41.48 -8.83
N ILE A 46 -34.75 41.18 -9.23
CA ILE A 46 -35.89 41.24 -8.31
C ILE A 46 -35.67 40.19 -7.23
N ARG A 47 -35.49 40.62 -5.98
CA ARG A 47 -35.43 39.71 -4.82
C ARG A 47 -36.83 39.17 -4.54
N THR A 48 -37.17 38.03 -5.09
CA THR A 48 -38.26 37.21 -4.54
C THR A 48 -37.75 36.48 -3.30
N ALA A 49 -38.55 36.46 -2.22
CA ALA A 49 -38.22 35.70 -1.02
C ALA A 49 -37.99 34.22 -1.35
N PRO A 50 -36.99 33.55 -0.74
CA PRO A 50 -36.80 32.12 -0.95
C PRO A 50 -38.03 31.36 -0.44
N PRO A 51 -38.41 30.23 -1.05
CA PRO A 51 -39.50 29.41 -0.53
C PRO A 51 -39.19 28.99 0.91
N PRO A 52 -40.21 28.90 1.80
CA PRO A 52 -39.99 28.55 3.19
C PRO A 52 -39.29 27.19 3.28
N GLY A 53 -38.25 27.12 4.11
CA GLY A 53 -37.34 25.99 4.22
C GLY A 53 -38.10 24.69 4.47
N GLY A 54 -38.14 23.83 3.44
CA GLY A 54 -38.41 22.42 3.62
C GLY A 54 -37.27 21.81 4.44
N ASP A 55 -37.64 20.95 5.39
CA ASP A 55 -36.73 20.26 6.29
C ASP A 55 -35.43 19.86 5.59
N ARG A 56 -34.29 20.27 6.16
CA ARG A 56 -32.99 19.70 5.80
C ARG A 56 -33.10 18.18 5.98
N LEU A 57 -33.15 17.45 4.86
CA LEU A 57 -33.33 16.00 4.83
C LEU A 57 -32.38 15.33 5.84
N PRO A 58 -32.88 14.63 6.88
CA PRO A 58 -32.06 13.86 7.84
C PRO A 58 -31.32 12.66 7.22
N ASN A 59 -31.29 12.57 5.89
CA ASN A 59 -30.93 11.36 5.17
C ASN A 59 -29.51 11.37 4.62
N GLU A 60 -28.82 12.49 4.36
CA GLU A 60 -27.45 12.37 3.82
C GLU A 60 -26.46 11.79 4.81
N GLN A 61 -26.61 12.13 6.10
CA GLN A 61 -25.73 11.61 7.15
C GLN A 61 -26.05 10.16 7.47
N ARG A 62 -27.33 9.79 7.56
CA ARG A 62 -27.79 8.39 7.66
C ARG A 62 -27.51 7.54 6.42
N LEU A 63 -27.49 8.14 5.24
CA LEU A 63 -27.15 7.48 3.97
C LEU A 63 -25.63 7.35 3.85
N ARG A 64 -24.84 8.33 4.30
CA ARG A 64 -23.38 8.19 4.47
C ARG A 64 -23.03 7.16 5.54
N GLU A 65 -23.77 7.09 6.64
CA GLU A 65 -23.64 6.08 7.69
C GLU A 65 -24.06 4.68 7.17
N ARG A 66 -25.18 4.57 6.43
CA ARG A 66 -25.58 3.33 5.72
C ARG A 66 -24.64 2.92 4.59
N LEU A 67 -23.97 3.87 3.94
CA LEU A 67 -22.93 3.60 2.92
C LEU A 67 -21.58 3.28 3.57
N GLN A 68 -21.32 3.77 4.79
CA GLN A 68 -20.23 3.31 5.65
C GLN A 68 -20.50 1.90 6.22
N GLU A 69 -21.77 1.47 6.30
CA GLU A 69 -22.17 0.17 6.86
C GLU A 69 -21.82 -1.05 6.01
N ILE A 70 -21.27 -0.91 4.80
CA ILE A 70 -20.85 -2.10 4.03
C ILE A 70 -19.54 -1.89 3.24
N ASP A 71 -18.44 -1.53 3.91
CA ASP A 71 -17.10 -1.63 3.31
C ASP A 71 -16.67 -3.11 3.20
N TYR A 72 -16.63 -3.61 1.97
CA TYR A 72 -16.20 -4.98 1.63
C TYR A 72 -14.71 -5.10 1.35
N ARG A 73 -13.93 -4.02 1.53
CA ARG A 73 -12.51 -4.02 1.24
C ARG A 73 -11.79 -5.12 2.00
N VAL A 74 -11.01 -5.90 1.24
CA VAL A 74 -10.13 -6.94 1.76
C VAL A 74 -8.70 -6.51 1.57
N ASN A 75 -8.04 -6.14 2.67
CA ASN A 75 -6.68 -5.61 2.66
C ASN A 75 -5.62 -6.68 2.89
N ALA A 76 -5.97 -7.79 3.55
CA ALA A 76 -5.01 -8.81 3.95
C ALA A 76 -5.59 -10.21 3.74
N LEU A 77 -4.76 -11.10 3.19
CA LEU A 77 -5.06 -12.51 3.01
C LEU A 77 -3.89 -13.31 3.55
N GLN A 78 -4.17 -14.30 4.39
CA GLN A 78 -3.14 -15.14 5.00
C GLN A 78 -3.62 -16.58 5.08
N ARG A 79 -2.90 -17.51 4.43
CA ARG A 79 -3.10 -18.94 4.64
C ARG A 79 -2.63 -19.33 6.03
N ASP A 80 -3.44 -20.12 6.74
CA ASP A 80 -3.11 -20.65 8.06
C ASP A 80 -2.40 -22.02 7.99
N LEU A 81 -1.84 -22.46 9.11
CA LEU A 81 -1.14 -23.75 9.23
C LEU A 81 -2.02 -24.97 8.94
N THR A 82 -3.34 -24.84 9.03
CA THR A 82 -4.32 -25.90 8.71
C THR A 82 -4.78 -25.87 7.25
N GLY A 83 -4.29 -24.90 6.47
CA GLY A 83 -4.68 -24.72 5.08
C GLY A 83 -5.92 -23.85 4.86
N ASN A 84 -6.54 -23.30 5.91
CA ASN A 84 -7.65 -22.35 5.78
C ASN A 84 -7.14 -20.95 5.43
N LEU A 85 -8.06 -20.09 4.99
CA LEU A 85 -7.76 -18.71 4.62
C LEU A 85 -8.27 -17.74 5.69
N TRP A 86 -7.37 -16.91 6.22
CA TRP A 86 -7.74 -15.71 6.96
C TRP A 86 -7.91 -14.53 6.02
N VAL A 87 -9.03 -13.83 6.19
CA VAL A 87 -9.42 -12.65 5.43
C VAL A 87 -9.51 -11.47 6.38
N GLY A 88 -8.62 -10.50 6.19
CA GLY A 88 -8.64 -9.20 6.85
C GLY A 88 -9.47 -8.22 6.04
N SER A 89 -10.67 -7.94 6.51
CA SER A 89 -11.59 -6.99 5.90
C SER A 89 -11.86 -5.81 6.83
N TRP A 90 -12.52 -4.78 6.31
CA TRP A 90 -13.03 -3.68 7.15
C TRP A 90 -14.08 -4.12 8.17
N ARG A 91 -14.68 -5.30 7.96
CA ARG A 91 -15.63 -5.93 8.89
C ARG A 91 -14.94 -6.76 9.98
N GLY A 92 -13.61 -6.74 10.03
CA GLY A 92 -12.81 -7.58 10.91
C GLY A 92 -12.22 -8.79 10.20
N LEU A 93 -11.94 -9.83 10.96
CA LEU A 93 -11.36 -11.06 10.45
C LEU A 93 -12.43 -12.10 10.16
N ALA A 94 -12.22 -12.85 9.09
CA ALA A 94 -12.96 -14.07 8.83
C ALA A 94 -12.01 -15.21 8.46
N ARG A 95 -12.37 -16.41 8.89
CA ARG A 95 -11.69 -17.65 8.49
C ARG A 95 -12.57 -18.38 7.50
N ILE A 96 -12.01 -18.77 6.37
CA ILE A 96 -12.71 -19.44 5.27
C ILE A 96 -12.06 -20.80 5.02
N ASP A 97 -12.88 -21.83 4.87
CA ASP A 97 -12.44 -23.09 4.25
C ASP A 97 -12.30 -22.85 2.74
N PRO A 98 -11.08 -22.90 2.19
CA PRO A 98 -10.88 -22.53 0.80
C PRO A 98 -11.46 -23.55 -0.18
N ASN A 99 -11.75 -24.78 0.24
CA ASN A 99 -12.32 -25.79 -0.64
C ASN A 99 -13.81 -25.50 -0.87
N THR A 100 -14.55 -25.30 0.21
CA THR A 100 -16.00 -25.06 0.19
C THR A 100 -16.38 -23.59 0.01
N GLY A 101 -15.53 -22.66 0.42
CA GLY A 101 -15.86 -21.22 0.53
C GLY A 101 -16.68 -20.88 1.77
N ASN A 102 -16.90 -21.82 2.68
CA ASN A 102 -17.67 -21.55 3.88
C ASN A 102 -16.87 -20.73 4.89
N ILE A 103 -17.54 -19.77 5.53
CA ILE A 103 -16.96 -19.01 6.64
C ILE A 103 -17.02 -19.88 7.88
N LEU A 104 -15.85 -20.27 8.39
CA LEU A 104 -15.68 -21.09 9.58
C LEU A 104 -15.77 -20.27 10.87
N ALA A 105 -15.27 -19.04 10.84
CA ALA A 105 -15.26 -18.15 12.01
C ALA A 105 -15.23 -16.68 11.58
N ARG A 106 -15.75 -15.81 12.45
CA ARG A 106 -15.60 -14.36 12.36
C ARG A 106 -15.10 -13.82 13.69
N VAL A 107 -14.10 -12.95 13.63
CA VAL A 107 -13.60 -12.23 14.81
C VAL A 107 -13.80 -10.75 14.56
N SER A 108 -14.68 -10.14 15.38
CA SER A 108 -14.95 -8.72 15.30
C SER A 108 -13.72 -7.93 15.74
N LEU A 109 -13.26 -7.04 14.87
CA LEU A 109 -12.24 -6.05 15.18
C LEU A 109 -12.85 -4.68 14.87
N PRO A 110 -13.39 -3.96 15.87
CA PRO A 110 -14.17 -2.76 15.63
C PRO A 110 -13.37 -1.73 14.83
N ASN A 111 -13.89 -1.41 13.64
CA ASN A 111 -13.52 -0.37 12.68
C ASN A 111 -12.04 0.07 12.69
N ARG A 112 -11.13 -0.89 12.61
CA ARG A 112 -9.70 -0.62 12.48
C ARG A 112 -9.22 -1.25 11.20
N ALA A 113 -8.82 -0.42 10.25
CA ALA A 113 -8.24 -0.88 8.99
C ALA A 113 -7.15 -1.92 9.30
N ILE A 114 -7.46 -3.19 9.00
CA ILE A 114 -6.51 -4.29 9.10
C ILE A 114 -5.51 -4.05 7.98
N GLY A 115 -4.27 -3.75 8.37
CA GLY A 115 -3.17 -3.52 7.43
C GLY A 115 -2.46 -4.83 7.09
N ALA A 116 -2.34 -5.75 8.05
CA ALA A 116 -1.61 -7.00 7.87
C ALA A 116 -2.07 -8.09 8.85
N ILE A 117 -1.85 -9.33 8.45
CA ILE A 117 -2.11 -10.53 9.26
C ILE A 117 -0.88 -11.42 9.16
N ALA A 118 -0.45 -12.00 10.28
CA ALA A 118 0.55 -13.06 10.29
C ALA A 118 0.19 -14.11 11.34
N GLN A 119 0.45 -15.38 11.06
CA GLN A 119 0.27 -16.45 12.03
C GLN A 119 1.64 -16.90 12.56
N ASP A 120 1.80 -16.97 13.87
CA ASP A 120 3.02 -17.52 14.47
C ASP A 120 3.03 -19.04 14.50
N LYS A 121 4.16 -19.63 14.91
CA LYS A 121 4.39 -21.07 14.88
C LYS A 121 3.48 -21.88 15.82
N VAL A 122 2.92 -21.25 16.84
CA VAL A 122 1.99 -21.90 17.78
C VAL A 122 0.52 -21.65 17.39
N GLY A 123 0.30 -21.00 16.25
CA GLY A 123 -1.02 -20.80 15.67
C GLY A 123 -1.73 -19.51 16.09
N ARG A 124 -1.09 -18.64 16.91
CA ARG A 124 -1.69 -17.35 17.29
C ARG A 124 -1.65 -16.41 16.10
N LEU A 125 -2.71 -15.62 15.95
CA LEU A 125 -2.82 -14.66 14.87
C LEU A 125 -2.40 -13.27 15.36
N TRP A 126 -1.51 -12.64 14.62
CA TRP A 126 -1.07 -11.27 14.81
C TRP A 126 -1.74 -10.39 13.77
N VAL A 127 -2.34 -9.29 14.21
CA VAL A 127 -3.11 -8.39 13.36
C VAL A 127 -2.57 -6.99 13.50
N GLY A 128 -2.03 -6.47 12.40
CA GLY A 128 -1.56 -5.11 12.29
C GLY A 128 -2.73 -4.19 11.97
N THR A 129 -2.95 -3.18 12.80
CA THR A 129 -3.99 -2.17 12.60
C THR A 129 -3.40 -0.78 12.60
N TYR A 130 -4.20 0.22 12.24
CA TYR A 130 -3.77 1.63 12.35
C TYR A 130 -3.63 2.13 13.79
N GLU A 131 -4.10 1.35 14.76
CA GLU A 131 -4.01 1.65 16.18
C GLU A 131 -3.04 0.75 16.95
N GLY A 132 -2.24 -0.04 16.23
CA GLY A 132 -1.21 -0.89 16.81
C GLY A 132 -1.41 -2.37 16.47
N LEU A 133 -0.70 -3.20 17.22
CA LEU A 133 -0.67 -4.65 17.05
C LEU A 133 -1.72 -5.30 17.96
N LYS A 134 -2.48 -6.24 17.42
CA LYS A 134 -3.41 -7.08 18.18
C LYS A 134 -3.01 -8.54 18.04
N ARG A 135 -3.24 -9.31 19.09
CA ARG A 135 -3.10 -10.76 19.08
C ARG A 135 -4.48 -11.38 19.20
N VAL A 136 -4.76 -12.37 18.38
CA VAL A 136 -6.01 -13.13 18.42
C VAL A 136 -5.68 -14.57 18.77
N ASP A 137 -6.24 -15.04 19.87
CA ASP A 137 -6.23 -16.46 20.23
C ASP A 137 -7.35 -17.15 19.46
N LEU A 138 -6.99 -18.13 18.61
CA LEU A 138 -7.94 -18.81 17.74
C LEU A 138 -8.85 -19.80 18.49
N ARG A 139 -8.45 -20.24 19.69
CA ARG A 139 -9.24 -21.18 20.49
C ARG A 139 -10.36 -20.45 21.23
N THR A 140 -10.07 -19.26 21.74
CA THR A 140 -11.04 -18.45 22.51
C THR A 140 -11.69 -17.34 21.70
N SER A 141 -11.18 -17.06 20.49
CA SER A 141 -11.52 -15.86 19.70
C SER A 141 -11.25 -14.54 20.45
N GLU A 142 -10.44 -14.59 21.50
CA GLU A 142 -10.11 -13.41 22.30
C GLU A 142 -9.11 -12.52 21.55
N VAL A 143 -9.39 -11.22 21.54
CA VAL A 143 -8.54 -10.22 20.93
C VAL A 143 -7.85 -9.41 22.01
N THR A 144 -6.55 -9.61 22.17
CA THR A 144 -5.72 -8.85 23.10
C THR A 144 -4.98 -7.74 22.35
N ALA A 145 -5.26 -6.47 22.69
CA ALA A 145 -4.43 -5.36 22.24
C ALA A 145 -3.03 -5.47 22.85
N GLN A 146 -2.00 -5.35 22.02
CA GLN A 146 -0.62 -5.36 22.48
C GLN A 146 -0.18 -3.91 22.66
N ASN A 147 -0.11 -3.46 23.91
CA ASN A 147 0.36 -2.12 24.29
C ASN A 147 1.88 -2.04 24.20
N LEU A 148 2.38 -2.26 22.99
CA LEU A 148 3.80 -2.28 22.69
C LEU A 148 4.27 -0.89 22.26
N LEU A 149 5.47 -0.50 22.69
CA LEU A 149 6.15 0.74 22.29
C LEU A 149 6.68 0.66 20.86
N LEU A 150 5.79 0.42 19.90
CA LEU A 150 6.11 0.37 18.48
C LEU A 150 6.65 1.73 18.01
N PRO A 151 7.50 1.77 16.96
CA PRO A 151 7.96 3.03 16.38
C PRO A 151 6.82 3.95 15.92
N SER A 152 5.69 3.36 15.55
CA SER A 152 4.42 4.04 15.29
C SER A 152 3.26 3.06 15.54
N LYS A 153 2.07 3.60 15.83
CA LYS A 153 0.84 2.81 15.97
C LYS A 153 0.35 2.25 14.64
N ARG A 154 0.70 2.86 13.50
CA ARG A 154 0.22 2.40 12.20
C ARG A 154 1.03 1.20 11.73
N VAL A 155 0.52 -0.01 11.96
CA VAL A 155 1.15 -1.26 11.51
C VAL A 155 0.68 -1.58 10.10
N LEU A 156 1.63 -1.72 9.18
CA LEU A 156 1.41 -1.83 7.74
C LEU A 156 1.72 -3.21 7.20
N SER A 157 2.70 -3.88 7.78
CA SER A 157 3.08 -5.24 7.40
C SER A 157 3.43 -6.05 8.63
N LEU A 158 3.20 -7.35 8.54
CA LEU A 158 3.60 -8.33 9.53
C LEU A 158 4.25 -9.50 8.83
N LEU A 159 5.32 -10.02 9.43
CA LEU A 159 6.00 -11.21 8.94
C LEU A 159 6.53 -12.01 10.13
N VAL A 160 6.36 -13.32 10.11
CA VAL A 160 6.99 -14.21 11.08
C VAL A 160 8.27 -14.77 10.47
N ASP A 161 9.39 -14.55 11.12
CA ASP A 161 10.67 -15.06 10.64
C ASP A 161 10.84 -16.57 10.88
N ARG A 162 11.91 -17.16 10.32
CA ARG A 162 12.20 -18.59 10.49
C ARG A 162 12.47 -18.98 11.94
N ARG A 163 12.84 -18.05 12.81
CA ARG A 163 13.05 -18.29 14.24
C ARG A 163 11.72 -18.30 14.98
N GLY A 164 10.71 -17.62 14.46
CA GLY A 164 9.35 -17.52 15.01
C GLY A 164 9.04 -16.14 15.58
N TYR A 165 9.94 -15.16 15.42
CA TYR A 165 9.71 -13.80 15.87
C TYR A 165 8.84 -13.04 14.87
N VAL A 166 8.05 -12.10 15.41
CA VAL A 166 7.15 -11.28 14.62
C VAL A 166 7.86 -9.96 14.29
N TRP A 167 8.04 -9.71 13.01
CA TRP A 167 8.46 -8.43 12.48
C TRP A 167 7.23 -7.59 12.18
N ALA A 168 7.12 -6.43 12.83
CA ALA A 168 6.07 -5.46 12.60
C ALA A 168 6.63 -4.24 11.88
N GLY A 169 6.20 -4.05 10.64
CA GLY A 169 6.52 -2.87 9.84
C GLY A 169 5.51 -1.76 10.10
N THR A 170 6.02 -0.57 10.43
CA THR A 170 5.20 0.62 10.67
C THR A 170 5.55 1.72 9.65
N ASP A 171 4.79 2.81 9.65
CA ASP A 171 5.13 4.03 8.91
C ASP A 171 6.26 4.85 9.55
N ASN A 172 6.91 4.34 10.60
CA ASN A 172 8.04 5.00 11.25
C ASN A 172 9.13 4.04 11.74
N GLY A 173 9.21 2.83 11.19
CA GLY A 173 10.25 1.86 11.57
C GLY A 173 9.84 0.41 11.47
N LEU A 174 10.72 -0.44 12.01
CA LEU A 174 10.43 -1.85 12.27
C LEU A 174 10.49 -2.12 13.78
N ALA A 175 9.65 -3.04 14.24
CA ALA A 175 9.76 -3.64 15.55
C ALA A 175 9.94 -5.15 15.43
N LEU A 176 10.86 -5.72 16.22
CA LEU A 176 10.96 -7.15 16.45
C LEU A 176 10.22 -7.49 17.73
N VAL A 177 9.22 -8.36 17.65
CA VAL A 177 8.35 -8.73 18.75
C VAL A 177 8.53 -10.21 19.07
N SER A 178 8.74 -10.50 20.37
CA SER A 178 8.73 -11.86 20.90
C SER A 178 7.30 -12.39 20.91
N PRO A 179 7.02 -13.54 20.27
CA PRO A 179 5.66 -14.04 20.13
C PRO A 179 5.07 -14.50 21.47
N ASP A 180 5.90 -14.99 22.39
CA ASP A 180 5.46 -15.63 23.63
C ASP A 180 5.17 -14.62 24.75
N GLN A 181 6.09 -13.69 24.94
CA GLN A 181 5.95 -12.65 25.96
C GLN A 181 5.21 -11.42 25.43
N GLY A 182 5.03 -11.30 24.11
CA GLY A 182 4.48 -10.11 23.49
C GLY A 182 5.33 -8.87 23.77
N LEU A 183 6.64 -9.02 23.99
CA LEU A 183 7.56 -7.93 24.28
C LEU A 183 8.28 -7.47 23.01
N ILE A 184 8.52 -6.16 22.89
CA ILE A 184 9.44 -5.64 21.88
C ILE A 184 10.86 -6.01 22.29
N MET A 185 11.56 -6.73 21.41
CA MET A 185 12.96 -7.06 21.59
C MET A 185 13.87 -5.94 21.07
N THR A 186 13.49 -5.32 19.96
CA THR A 186 14.22 -4.18 19.41
C THR A 186 13.35 -3.37 18.46
N THR A 187 13.75 -2.12 18.23
CA THR A 187 13.18 -1.26 17.21
C THR A 187 14.26 -0.72 16.31
N LEU A 188 14.08 -0.83 15.00
CA LEU A 188 14.88 -0.09 14.04
C LEU A 188 14.14 1.20 13.70
N LYS A 189 14.52 2.27 14.36
CA LYS A 189 14.13 3.64 14.02
C LYS A 189 15.15 4.18 12.99
N ASN A 190 14.73 5.05 12.08
CA ASN A 190 15.59 5.64 11.03
C ASN A 190 15.96 4.69 9.87
N LEU A 191 15.05 3.83 9.44
CA LEU A 191 15.16 3.29 8.07
C LEU A 191 14.97 4.45 7.07
N PRO A 192 15.61 4.42 5.89
CA PRO A 192 15.53 5.53 4.95
C PRO A 192 14.09 5.64 4.45
N GLY A 193 13.40 6.70 4.87
CA GLY A 193 11.98 6.98 4.58
C GLY A 193 11.05 5.81 4.92
N VAL A 194 10.82 5.47 6.18
CA VAL A 194 10.10 4.22 6.48
C VAL A 194 8.63 4.27 6.08
N SER A 195 8.24 3.42 5.13
CA SER A 195 6.93 2.81 5.10
C SER A 195 7.22 1.35 4.83
N ALA A 196 7.32 0.54 5.89
CA ALA A 196 7.54 -0.90 5.75
C ALA A 196 6.24 -1.55 5.27
N ASN A 197 5.83 -1.20 4.05
CA ASN A 197 4.62 -1.69 3.38
C ASN A 197 4.79 -3.15 2.97
N ALA A 198 6.04 -3.56 2.73
CA ALA A 198 6.39 -4.84 2.17
C ALA A 198 7.59 -5.44 2.90
N MET A 199 7.44 -6.68 3.36
CA MET A 199 8.51 -7.46 3.96
C MET A 199 8.51 -8.86 3.36
N THR A 200 9.69 -9.41 3.13
CA THR A 200 9.85 -10.81 2.70
C THR A 200 11.16 -11.36 3.28
N LEU A 201 11.24 -12.68 3.41
CA LEU A 201 12.49 -13.36 3.76
C LEU A 201 13.20 -13.83 2.49
N ASP A 202 14.52 -13.79 2.49
CA ASP A 202 15.34 -14.48 1.50
C ASP A 202 15.62 -15.94 1.87
N ALA A 203 16.36 -16.64 1.01
CA ALA A 203 16.73 -18.04 1.19
C ALA A 203 17.62 -18.26 2.43
N GLU A 204 18.36 -17.24 2.87
CA GLU A 204 19.17 -17.27 4.09
C GLU A 204 18.36 -16.87 5.35
N GLY A 205 17.07 -16.61 5.22
CA GLY A 205 16.20 -16.20 6.32
C GLY A 205 16.47 -14.77 6.81
N GLN A 206 17.12 -13.94 6.00
CA GLN A 206 17.28 -12.51 6.28
C GLN A 206 16.09 -11.74 5.73
N LEU A 207 15.80 -10.60 6.36
CA LEU A 207 14.61 -9.81 6.07
C LEU A 207 14.93 -8.78 4.99
N TRP A 208 14.15 -8.77 3.92
CA TRP A 208 14.09 -7.66 2.98
C TRP A 208 12.88 -6.79 3.30
N VAL A 209 13.10 -5.49 3.30
CA VAL A 209 12.08 -4.50 3.64
C VAL A 209 12.05 -3.43 2.56
N GLY A 210 10.86 -3.20 2.02
CA GLY A 210 10.58 -2.08 1.13
C GLY A 210 10.44 -0.80 1.93
N THR A 211 11.06 0.28 1.46
CA THR A 211 10.97 1.60 2.08
C THR A 211 10.46 2.63 1.07
N LEU A 212 10.35 3.90 1.48
CA LEU A 212 10.06 5.02 0.58
C LEU A 212 11.27 5.42 -0.28
N ASP A 213 12.43 4.79 -0.07
CA ASP A 213 13.71 5.12 -0.73
C ASP A 213 14.47 3.84 -1.10
N GLY A 214 13.73 2.84 -1.58
CA GLY A 214 14.28 1.57 -2.07
C GLY A 214 14.15 0.40 -1.10
N LEU A 215 15.24 -0.37 -0.95
CA LEU A 215 15.24 -1.64 -0.21
C LEU A 215 16.32 -1.68 0.86
N VAL A 216 16.00 -2.28 1.99
CA VAL A 216 16.98 -2.62 3.03
C VAL A 216 16.94 -4.11 3.34
N ARG A 217 18.13 -4.70 3.49
CA ARG A 217 18.31 -6.05 4.02
C ARG A 217 18.68 -5.96 5.49
N VAL A 218 17.95 -6.65 6.35
CA VAL A 218 18.12 -6.65 7.80
C VAL A 218 18.45 -8.06 8.27
N ASN A 219 19.45 -8.16 9.14
CA ASN A 219 19.82 -9.41 9.77
C ASN A 219 18.75 -9.81 10.79
N THR A 220 18.13 -10.98 10.65
CA THR A 220 17.02 -11.38 11.53
C THR A 220 17.45 -11.72 12.95
N ALA A 221 18.73 -12.08 13.17
CA ALA A 221 19.26 -12.40 14.49
C ALA A 221 19.61 -11.16 15.32
N SER A 222 20.36 -10.23 14.71
CA SER A 222 20.90 -9.03 15.36
C SER A 222 20.05 -7.77 15.15
N ALA A 223 19.07 -7.83 14.24
CA ALA A 223 18.24 -6.70 13.85
C ALA A 223 19.06 -5.49 13.36
N LYS A 224 20.19 -5.76 12.69
CA LYS A 224 21.05 -4.75 12.07
C LYS A 224 20.87 -4.71 10.55
N ILE A 225 21.00 -3.52 9.97
CA ILE A 225 20.97 -3.35 8.52
C ILE A 225 22.26 -3.94 7.95
N MET A 226 22.12 -4.86 7.00
CA MET A 226 23.21 -5.53 6.31
C MET A 226 23.52 -4.87 4.96
N LYS A 227 22.48 -4.40 4.27
CA LYS A 227 22.60 -3.83 2.92
C LYS A 227 21.49 -2.83 2.65
N ARG A 228 21.79 -1.82 1.85
CA ARG A 228 20.84 -0.86 1.29
C ARG A 228 20.94 -0.91 -0.23
N ILE A 229 19.80 -0.81 -0.90
CA ILE A 229 19.69 -0.63 -2.34
C ILE A 229 18.82 0.62 -2.52
N ASP A 230 19.47 1.72 -2.85
CA ASP A 230 18.89 3.03 -3.10
C ASP A 230 18.86 3.32 -4.61
N GLY A 231 18.38 4.51 -4.99
CA GLY A 231 18.36 4.95 -6.39
C GLY A 231 17.50 4.10 -7.31
N LEU A 232 16.55 3.33 -6.76
CA LEU A 232 15.63 2.53 -7.54
C LEU A 232 14.67 3.45 -8.32
N PRO A 233 14.38 3.16 -9.61
CA PRO A 233 13.47 3.96 -10.39
C PRO A 233 12.03 3.79 -9.90
N GLY A 234 11.52 4.82 -9.23
CA GLY A 234 10.24 4.82 -8.53
C GLY A 234 10.39 5.57 -7.20
N THR A 235 9.30 5.73 -6.46
CA THR A 235 9.35 6.35 -5.13
C THR A 235 9.40 5.27 -4.05
N SER A 236 8.25 4.68 -3.73
CA SER A 236 8.09 3.74 -2.63
C SER A 236 7.90 2.31 -3.11
N VAL A 237 8.59 1.38 -2.45
CA VAL A 237 8.32 -0.05 -2.60
C VAL A 237 7.04 -0.41 -1.83
N GLN A 238 6.00 -0.80 -2.55
CA GLN A 238 4.69 -1.15 -2.00
C GLN A 238 4.54 -2.64 -1.71
N THR A 239 5.22 -3.49 -2.49
CA THR A 239 5.12 -4.95 -2.37
C THR A 239 6.44 -5.61 -2.75
N LEU A 240 6.72 -6.75 -2.14
CA LEU A 240 7.93 -7.53 -2.32
C LEU A 240 7.59 -9.02 -2.41
N ALA A 241 8.24 -9.70 -3.34
CA ALA A 241 8.31 -11.16 -3.36
C ALA A 241 9.71 -11.61 -3.78
N ILE A 242 10.14 -12.77 -3.29
CA ILE A 242 11.36 -13.44 -3.77
C ILE A 242 10.96 -14.53 -4.75
N SER A 243 11.52 -14.49 -5.95
CA SER A 243 11.29 -15.54 -6.94
C SER A 243 11.99 -16.85 -6.51
N PRO A 244 11.60 -18.02 -7.06
CA PRO A 244 12.30 -19.28 -6.80
C PRO A 244 13.80 -19.25 -7.11
N GLN A 245 14.23 -18.37 -8.03
CA GLN A 245 15.64 -18.15 -8.39
C GLN A 245 16.37 -17.20 -7.43
N GLY A 246 15.67 -16.67 -6.41
CA GLY A 246 16.21 -15.73 -5.43
C GLY A 246 16.23 -14.27 -5.90
N LEU A 247 15.51 -13.90 -6.97
CA LEU A 247 15.43 -12.50 -7.40
C LEU A 247 14.35 -11.76 -6.62
N ILE A 248 14.59 -10.48 -6.31
CA ILE A 248 13.61 -9.63 -5.65
C ILE A 248 12.69 -9.04 -6.72
N TRP A 249 11.39 -9.26 -6.57
CA TRP A 249 10.34 -8.59 -7.34
C TRP A 249 9.75 -7.48 -6.49
N ALA A 250 9.99 -6.23 -6.89
CA ALA A 250 9.57 -5.04 -6.15
C ALA A 250 8.52 -4.26 -6.94
N GLY A 251 7.30 -4.23 -6.41
CA GLY A 251 6.21 -3.41 -6.95
C GLY A 251 6.22 -2.01 -6.36
N MET A 252 6.03 -1.02 -7.21
CA MET A 252 6.09 0.41 -6.88
C MET A 252 4.94 1.18 -7.55
N PRO A 253 4.73 2.46 -7.20
CA PRO A 253 3.92 3.34 -8.02
C PRO A 253 4.46 3.35 -9.45
N ASN A 254 3.67 2.82 -10.39
CA ASN A 254 3.92 2.85 -11.84
C ASN A 254 4.97 1.88 -12.37
N SER A 255 5.50 0.95 -11.58
CA SER A 255 6.49 -0.01 -12.07
C SER A 255 6.54 -1.31 -11.25
N LEU A 256 7.04 -2.37 -11.90
CA LEU A 256 7.49 -3.60 -11.26
C LEU A 256 8.94 -3.85 -11.69
N LEU A 257 9.83 -3.96 -10.72
CA LEU A 257 11.25 -4.23 -10.96
C LEU A 257 11.63 -5.64 -10.51
N VAL A 258 12.59 -6.22 -11.23
CA VAL A 258 13.29 -7.43 -10.82
C VAL A 258 14.73 -7.06 -10.50
N ILE A 259 15.15 -7.32 -9.27
CA ILE A 259 16.41 -6.86 -8.69
C ILE A 259 17.21 -8.08 -8.24
N ASN A 260 18.51 -8.09 -8.54
CA ASN A 260 19.42 -9.10 -8.03
C ASN A 260 19.83 -8.73 -6.60
N PRO A 261 19.51 -9.54 -5.57
CA PRO A 261 19.85 -9.19 -4.19
C PRO A 261 21.35 -9.10 -3.91
N ARG A 262 22.18 -9.86 -4.66
CA ARG A 262 23.63 -9.96 -4.43
C ARG A 262 24.35 -8.66 -4.73
N ASN A 263 24.13 -8.10 -5.91
CA ASN A 263 24.77 -6.85 -6.35
C ASN A 263 23.83 -5.62 -6.27
N GLY A 264 22.53 -5.81 -6.08
CA GLY A 264 21.54 -4.72 -6.02
C GLY A 264 21.12 -4.17 -7.38
N MET A 265 21.59 -4.75 -8.48
CA MET A 265 21.27 -4.25 -9.81
C MET A 265 19.84 -4.56 -10.22
N VAL A 266 19.18 -3.58 -10.83
CA VAL A 266 17.90 -3.78 -11.52
C VAL A 266 18.16 -4.59 -12.78
N MET A 267 17.74 -5.86 -12.77
CA MET A 267 17.85 -6.77 -13.92
C MET A 267 16.77 -6.50 -14.96
N ARG A 268 15.59 -6.05 -14.52
CA ARG A 268 14.44 -5.80 -15.39
C ARG A 268 13.50 -4.75 -14.81
N SER A 269 12.98 -3.91 -15.70
CA SER A 269 11.73 -3.18 -15.50
C SER A 269 10.65 -3.87 -16.35
N VAL A 270 9.59 -4.38 -15.72
CA VAL A 270 8.54 -5.14 -16.41
C VAL A 270 7.68 -4.18 -17.23
N THR A 271 8.05 -4.01 -18.51
CA THR A 271 7.49 -3.00 -19.42
C THR A 271 5.96 -2.96 -19.47
N PRO A 272 5.24 -4.11 -19.53
CA PRO A 272 3.78 -4.10 -19.55
C PRO A 272 3.13 -3.47 -18.31
N LEU A 273 3.84 -3.37 -17.19
CA LEU A 273 3.34 -2.79 -15.95
C LEU A 273 3.80 -1.34 -15.73
N ARG A 274 4.50 -0.75 -16.70
CA ARG A 274 4.82 0.69 -16.63
C ARG A 274 3.54 1.52 -16.60
N GLY A 275 3.51 2.54 -15.75
CA GLY A 275 2.35 3.39 -15.54
C GLY A 275 1.23 2.75 -14.70
N ARG A 276 1.40 1.49 -14.25
CA ARG A 276 0.43 0.79 -13.40
C ARG A 276 0.97 0.72 -11.98
N ASN A 277 0.13 1.09 -11.02
CA ASN A 277 0.50 1.05 -9.62
C ASN A 277 0.35 -0.38 -9.08
N VAL A 278 1.48 -0.97 -8.67
CA VAL A 278 1.58 -2.40 -8.32
C VAL A 278 1.45 -2.55 -6.81
N THR A 279 0.36 -3.19 -6.37
CA THR A 279 -0.01 -3.30 -4.96
C THR A 279 0.36 -4.65 -4.35
N SER A 280 0.47 -5.69 -5.16
CA SER A 280 0.82 -7.04 -4.70
C SER A 280 1.51 -7.84 -5.78
N VAL A 281 2.50 -8.63 -5.39
CA VAL A 281 3.17 -9.61 -6.25
C VAL A 281 3.33 -10.91 -5.47
N ASN A 282 2.94 -12.03 -6.07
CA ASN A 282 3.08 -13.35 -5.45
C ASN A 282 3.41 -14.42 -6.49
N PHE A 283 4.26 -15.37 -6.10
CA PHE A 283 4.56 -16.56 -6.89
C PHE A 283 3.64 -17.69 -6.46
N ALA A 284 3.04 -18.36 -7.43
CA ALA A 284 2.33 -19.61 -7.20
C ALA A 284 3.29 -20.81 -7.30
N GLN A 285 2.89 -21.94 -6.72
CA GLN A 285 3.64 -23.20 -6.73
C GLN A 285 3.85 -23.75 -8.14
N ASP A 286 2.96 -23.44 -9.08
CA ASP A 286 3.10 -23.78 -10.50
C ASP A 286 4.13 -22.91 -11.26
N GLY A 287 4.76 -21.96 -10.57
CA GLY A 287 5.73 -21.02 -11.13
C GLY A 287 5.11 -19.75 -11.73
N SER A 288 3.78 -19.62 -11.73
CA SER A 288 3.11 -18.40 -12.20
C SER A 288 3.43 -17.21 -11.29
N VAL A 289 3.55 -16.03 -11.89
CA VAL A 289 3.62 -14.77 -11.13
C VAL A 289 2.31 -14.04 -11.26
N TRP A 290 1.66 -13.78 -10.13
CA TRP A 290 0.44 -13.01 -10.06
C TRP A 290 0.75 -11.61 -9.54
N VAL A 291 0.29 -10.60 -10.28
CA VAL A 291 0.52 -9.19 -9.96
C VAL A 291 -0.81 -8.46 -9.87
N GLY A 292 -1.12 -7.98 -8.67
CA GLY A 292 -2.25 -7.10 -8.43
C GLY A 292 -1.86 -5.65 -8.67
N THR A 293 -2.72 -4.92 -9.37
CA THR A 293 -2.58 -3.48 -9.57
C THR A 293 -3.88 -2.75 -9.23
N HIS A 294 -3.86 -1.41 -9.29
CA HIS A 294 -5.07 -0.61 -9.26
C HIS A 294 -5.99 -0.81 -10.48
N ASN A 295 -5.48 -1.46 -11.53
CA ASN A 295 -6.16 -1.63 -12.82
C ASN A 295 -6.36 -3.11 -13.18
N GLY A 296 -6.40 -3.99 -12.18
CA GLY A 296 -6.73 -5.41 -12.33
C GLY A 296 -5.67 -6.36 -11.82
N LEU A 297 -5.89 -7.64 -12.08
CA LEU A 297 -4.96 -8.73 -11.79
C LEU A 297 -4.33 -9.23 -13.08
N TRP A 298 -3.02 -9.41 -13.05
CA TRP A 298 -2.19 -9.81 -14.18
C TRP A 298 -1.45 -11.10 -13.86
N ARG A 299 -1.45 -12.05 -14.79
CA ARG A 299 -0.56 -13.21 -14.76
C ARG A 299 0.63 -12.92 -15.66
N LEU A 300 1.84 -13.08 -15.15
CA LEU A 300 3.07 -12.84 -15.89
C LEU A 300 3.89 -14.11 -16.04
N ASN A 301 4.67 -14.16 -17.12
CA ASN A 301 5.75 -15.12 -17.26
C ASN A 301 6.91 -14.73 -16.32
N PRO A 302 7.35 -15.60 -15.40
CA PRO A 302 8.43 -15.28 -14.45
C PRO A 302 9.77 -15.00 -15.13
N HIS A 303 10.05 -15.67 -16.25
CA HIS A 303 11.34 -15.58 -16.94
C HIS A 303 11.43 -14.36 -17.82
N THR A 304 10.37 -13.96 -18.52
CA THR A 304 10.39 -12.82 -19.47
C THR A 304 9.72 -11.56 -18.94
N GLY A 305 8.82 -11.68 -17.96
CA GLY A 305 7.96 -10.59 -17.50
C GLY A 305 6.83 -10.24 -18.48
N ALA A 306 6.65 -11.03 -19.54
CA ALA A 306 5.53 -10.85 -20.46
C ALA A 306 4.20 -11.10 -19.74
N VAL A 307 3.18 -10.31 -20.07
CA VAL A 307 1.81 -10.56 -19.62
C VAL A 307 1.29 -11.79 -20.35
N LEU A 308 0.85 -12.78 -19.58
CA LEU A 308 0.18 -13.97 -20.09
C LEU A 308 -1.32 -13.70 -20.17
N ASP A 309 -1.91 -13.23 -19.07
CA ASP A 309 -3.35 -13.01 -18.96
C ASP A 309 -3.67 -11.78 -18.10
N GLN A 310 -4.81 -11.14 -18.39
CA GLN A 310 -5.47 -10.20 -17.48
C GLN A 310 -6.77 -10.84 -17.00
N VAL A 311 -6.93 -10.98 -15.68
CA VAL A 311 -8.07 -11.70 -15.09
C VAL A 311 -9.27 -10.78 -14.99
N ALA A 312 -10.38 -11.18 -15.61
CA ALA A 312 -11.68 -10.53 -15.48
C ALA A 312 -12.54 -11.16 -14.37
N GLY A 313 -13.65 -10.51 -14.02
CA GLY A 313 -14.60 -11.02 -13.00
C GLY A 313 -14.21 -10.69 -11.56
N LEU A 314 -13.28 -9.76 -11.36
CA LEU A 314 -12.96 -9.24 -10.04
C LEU A 314 -14.09 -8.31 -9.53
N PRO A 315 -14.40 -8.31 -8.22
CA PRO A 315 -15.36 -7.37 -7.63
C PRO A 315 -14.97 -5.91 -7.86
N SER A 316 -13.66 -5.62 -7.87
CA SER A 316 -13.10 -4.33 -8.24
C SER A 316 -11.77 -4.53 -8.96
N SER A 317 -11.45 -3.61 -9.88
CA SER A 317 -10.14 -3.57 -10.55
C SER A 317 -8.99 -3.26 -9.59
N ARG A 318 -9.27 -2.65 -8.44
CA ARG A 318 -8.24 -2.33 -7.44
C ARG A 318 -7.94 -3.54 -6.57
N VAL A 319 -6.92 -4.30 -6.96
CA VAL A 319 -6.39 -5.43 -6.19
C VAL A 319 -5.55 -4.91 -5.03
N LEU A 320 -5.71 -5.52 -3.85
CA LEU A 320 -5.05 -5.11 -2.60
C LEU A 320 -4.22 -6.23 -1.99
N ALA A 321 -4.68 -7.48 -2.11
CA ALA A 321 -3.99 -8.64 -1.54
C ALA A 321 -4.16 -9.86 -2.44
N LEU A 322 -3.15 -10.73 -2.43
CA LEU A 322 -3.16 -12.01 -3.15
C LEU A 322 -2.70 -13.11 -2.19
N ALA A 323 -3.38 -14.25 -2.25
CA ALA A 323 -2.97 -15.48 -1.59
C ALA A 323 -3.09 -16.66 -2.58
N PRO A 324 -2.02 -16.98 -3.34
CA PRO A 324 -2.02 -18.15 -4.21
C PRO A 324 -2.04 -19.46 -3.41
N ASP A 325 -2.32 -20.56 -4.11
CA ASP A 325 -2.17 -21.95 -3.65
C ASP A 325 -2.90 -22.27 -2.33
N THR A 326 -4.03 -21.63 -2.09
CA THR A 326 -4.86 -21.87 -0.91
C THR A 326 -6.13 -22.60 -1.33
N GLY A 327 -6.17 -23.92 -1.08
CA GLY A 327 -7.23 -24.82 -1.58
C GLY A 327 -7.25 -24.93 -3.11
N ASN A 328 -6.07 -24.97 -3.75
CA ASN A 328 -5.91 -25.01 -5.22
C ASN A 328 -6.56 -23.81 -5.95
N LYS A 329 -6.66 -22.68 -5.25
CA LYS A 329 -7.21 -21.42 -5.75
C LYS A 329 -6.20 -20.29 -5.47
N LEU A 330 -6.23 -19.30 -6.33
CA LEU A 330 -5.75 -17.96 -6.04
C LEU A 330 -6.88 -17.18 -5.39
N TRP A 331 -6.65 -16.64 -4.20
CA TRP A 331 -7.57 -15.71 -3.55
C TRP A 331 -7.11 -14.26 -3.77
N ILE A 332 -8.08 -13.40 -4.05
CA ILE A 332 -7.87 -12.01 -4.45
C ILE A 332 -8.69 -11.10 -3.55
N GLY A 333 -8.02 -10.28 -2.75
CA GLY A 333 -8.63 -9.19 -2.00
C GLY A 333 -8.65 -7.93 -2.84
N THR A 334 -9.81 -7.29 -2.95
CA THR A 334 -10.01 -6.06 -3.73
C THR A 334 -10.62 -4.95 -2.87
N SER A 335 -10.74 -3.74 -3.41
CA SER A 335 -11.40 -2.63 -2.72
C SER A 335 -12.89 -2.83 -2.48
N GLU A 336 -13.54 -3.75 -3.20
CA GLU A 336 -15.00 -3.98 -3.13
C GLU A 336 -15.35 -5.44 -2.84
N GLY A 337 -14.36 -6.26 -2.49
CA GLY A 337 -14.63 -7.61 -2.03
C GLY A 337 -13.53 -8.64 -2.21
N LEU A 338 -13.89 -9.88 -1.87
CA LEU A 338 -13.05 -11.06 -2.05
C LEU A 338 -13.46 -11.78 -3.34
N ALA A 339 -12.48 -12.28 -4.08
CA ALA A 339 -12.69 -13.21 -5.17
C ALA A 339 -11.71 -14.37 -5.11
N TRP A 340 -11.99 -15.40 -5.89
CA TRP A 340 -11.09 -16.52 -6.07
C TRP A 340 -11.03 -16.92 -7.55
N LEU A 341 -9.91 -17.50 -7.93
CA LEU A 341 -9.64 -17.98 -9.28
C LEU A 341 -9.02 -19.37 -9.19
N MET A 342 -9.55 -20.33 -9.93
CA MET A 342 -8.84 -21.59 -10.14
C MET A 342 -7.85 -21.40 -11.30
N PRO A 343 -6.63 -21.95 -11.25
CA PRO A 343 -5.58 -21.70 -12.26
C PRO A 343 -5.98 -21.98 -13.72
N ARG A 344 -6.97 -22.85 -13.94
CA ARG A 344 -7.49 -23.21 -15.27
C ARG A 344 -8.70 -22.41 -15.72
N MET A 345 -9.22 -21.50 -14.88
CA MET A 345 -10.38 -20.67 -15.22
C MET A 345 -9.93 -19.33 -15.83
N PRO A 346 -10.65 -18.81 -16.83
CA PRO A 346 -10.33 -17.53 -17.45
C PRO A 346 -10.84 -16.32 -16.64
N ARG A 347 -11.74 -16.55 -15.67
CA ARG A 347 -12.40 -15.49 -14.89
C ARG A 347 -12.39 -15.82 -13.41
N ALA A 348 -12.16 -14.79 -12.59
CA ALA A 348 -12.33 -14.87 -11.16
C ALA A 348 -13.82 -14.92 -10.80
N ARG A 349 -14.13 -15.52 -9.67
CA ARG A 349 -15.48 -15.57 -9.09
C ARG A 349 -15.52 -14.76 -7.80
N PRO A 350 -16.41 -13.76 -7.70
CA PRO A 350 -16.67 -13.06 -6.46
C PRO A 350 -17.12 -14.03 -5.35
N HIS A 351 -16.70 -13.78 -4.12
CA HIS A 351 -17.18 -14.51 -2.96
C HIS A 351 -18.36 -13.77 -2.35
N PHE A 352 -19.57 -14.31 -2.47
CA PHE A 352 -20.84 -13.65 -2.12
C PHE A 352 -20.89 -13.01 -0.73
N ALA A 353 -20.29 -13.64 0.29
CA ALA A 353 -20.27 -13.09 1.64
C ALA A 353 -19.40 -11.82 1.82
N PHE A 354 -18.57 -11.49 0.83
CA PHE A 354 -17.61 -10.39 0.84
C PHE A 354 -17.78 -9.48 -0.37
N THR A 355 -18.92 -9.51 -1.05
CA THR A 355 -19.15 -8.67 -2.23
C THR A 355 -20.47 -7.95 -2.05
N ARG A 356 -20.56 -6.73 -2.59
CA ARG A 356 -21.87 -6.11 -2.78
C ARG A 356 -22.68 -7.02 -3.70
N ALA A 357 -23.93 -7.33 -3.34
CA ALA A 357 -24.80 -8.06 -4.25
C ALA A 357 -24.81 -7.30 -5.59
N ILE A 358 -24.40 -7.98 -6.66
CA ILE A 358 -24.62 -7.51 -8.02
C ILE A 358 -26.00 -8.06 -8.34
N ASP A 359 -27.02 -7.21 -8.22
CA ASP A 359 -28.37 -7.52 -8.69
C ASP A 359 -28.40 -7.61 -10.23
#